data_AF-A0A0L7LQL9-F1
#
_entry.id   AF-A0A0L7LQL9-F1
#
_cell.length_a   1.000
_cell.length_b   1.000
_cell.length_c   1.000
_cell.angle_alpha   90.00
_cell.angle_beta   90.00
_cell.angle_gamma   90.00
#
_symmetry.space_group_name_H-M   'P 1'
#
loop_
_entity.id
_entity.type
_entity.pdbx_description
1 polymer ?
#
loop_
_entity_poly.entity_id
_entity_poly.type
_entity_poly.pdbx_seq_one_letter_code
_entity_poly.pdbx_strand_id
1 'polypeptide(L)'
;MDEIQHNLPKDNPQEEGESNGPRFKQLTLFDITFDPGMKDDDGNEAPRPYSKNMMRKWLRKVKWENGKAEKRRKEKAQAKERKRRAREENRDLGPSRKALKKMKKEKPKSGIGIIIDLSFEHLMIEKDRYKVIKQILRSYSINRRSKIPVQFHISSLGETTKGDLSRHNGYENWDIEYHEQPYTELFPKENLVYLTSESENVIESFEENTLYVIGGLVDHNQHKGLCHQIAVEQGIRHAQLPLDNVRNSREDNRRDAVAGCADEGAACEEGSAGV
;
A
#
# COMPACT_ATOMS: atom_id res chain seq x y z
N MET A 1 -83.82 -11.71 -36.08
CA MET A 1 -83.89 -10.38 -35.48
C MET A 1 -83.01 -10.40 -34.25
N ASP A 2 -81.89 -9.72 -34.11
CA ASP A 2 -80.97 -9.00 -34.99
C ASP A 2 -79.65 -8.96 -34.21
N GLU A 3 -78.56 -9.26 -34.89
CA GLU A 3 -77.36 -8.42 -35.05
C GLU A 3 -76.37 -8.31 -33.87
N ILE A 4 -75.12 -8.44 -34.31
CA ILE A 4 -73.85 -8.43 -33.62
C ILE A 4 -73.38 -6.97 -33.52
N GLN A 5 -72.83 -6.54 -32.38
CA GLN A 5 -71.69 -5.59 -32.40
C GLN A 5 -70.63 -5.95 -31.35
N HIS A 6 -69.39 -5.95 -31.84
CA HIS A 6 -68.12 -6.15 -31.16
C HIS A 6 -67.81 -5.11 -30.08
N ASN A 7 -67.06 -5.51 -29.04
CA ASN A 7 -65.81 -4.82 -28.70
C ASN A 7 -64.84 -5.67 -27.86
N LEU A 8 -63.56 -5.63 -28.25
CA LEU A 8 -62.39 -6.33 -27.73
C LEU A 8 -61.73 -5.58 -26.52
N PRO A 9 -60.69 -6.13 -25.86
CA PRO A 9 -60.49 -6.07 -24.41
C PRO A 9 -59.63 -4.88 -23.95
N LYS A 10 -59.73 -4.53 -22.66
CA LYS A 10 -58.75 -3.69 -21.97
C LYS A 10 -57.84 -4.57 -21.13
N ASP A 11 -56.60 -4.70 -21.60
CA ASP A 11 -55.47 -5.24 -20.85
C ASP A 11 -55.26 -4.47 -19.55
N ASN A 12 -55.05 -5.19 -18.44
CA ASN A 12 -54.42 -4.64 -17.26
C ASN A 12 -53.40 -5.67 -16.73
N PRO A 13 -52.09 -5.46 -16.93
CA PRO A 13 -51.08 -6.36 -16.40
C PRO A 13 -50.85 -6.05 -14.92
N GLN A 14 -51.24 -6.98 -14.04
CA GLN A 14 -50.72 -7.00 -12.68
C GLN A 14 -49.28 -7.50 -12.73
N GLU A 15 -48.32 -6.57 -12.63
CA GLU A 15 -46.91 -6.88 -12.42
C GLU A 15 -46.70 -7.44 -10.99
N GLU A 16 -46.29 -8.69 -10.93
CA GLU A 16 -45.63 -9.29 -9.77
C GLU A 16 -44.23 -8.69 -9.61
N GLY A 17 -43.85 -8.27 -8.39
CA GLY A 17 -42.48 -7.79 -8.17
C GLY A 17 -42.12 -7.17 -6.82
N GLU A 18 -42.65 -7.64 -5.69
CA GLU A 18 -42.10 -7.23 -4.39
C GLU A 18 -40.82 -8.01 -4.03
N SER A 19 -39.68 -7.54 -4.52
CA SER A 19 -38.38 -7.98 -4.00
C SER A 19 -38.13 -7.34 -2.62
N ASN A 20 -38.59 -8.01 -1.56
CA ASN A 20 -38.31 -7.65 -0.16
C ASN A 20 -36.85 -7.99 0.22
N GLY A 21 -35.89 -7.28 -0.37
CA GLY A 21 -34.53 -7.18 0.16
C GLY A 21 -34.46 -6.17 1.31
N PRO A 22 -33.52 -6.29 2.26
CA PRO A 22 -33.43 -5.36 3.38
C PRO A 22 -33.19 -3.93 2.85
N ARG A 23 -34.22 -3.09 2.98
CA ARG A 23 -34.21 -1.69 2.56
C ARG A 23 -33.30 -0.93 3.51
N PHE A 24 -32.03 -0.79 3.15
CA PHE A 24 -31.11 0.04 3.93
C PHE A 24 -31.68 1.46 4.01
N LYS A 25 -31.73 2.03 5.22
CA LYS A 25 -32.22 3.39 5.44
C LYS A 25 -31.40 4.36 4.58
N GLN A 26 -32.04 4.95 3.57
CA GLN A 26 -31.41 5.96 2.73
C GLN A 26 -31.31 7.24 3.54
N LEU A 27 -30.09 7.69 3.78
CA LEU A 27 -29.82 8.93 4.49
C LEU A 27 -29.94 10.10 3.52
N THR A 28 -30.60 11.15 3.97
CA THR A 28 -30.67 12.44 3.30
C THR A 28 -29.65 13.41 3.89
N LEU A 29 -29.54 14.59 3.27
CA LEU A 29 -28.74 15.69 3.82
C LEU A 29 -29.19 16.10 5.24
N PHE A 30 -30.47 15.87 5.58
CA PHE A 30 -31.07 16.24 6.86
C PHE A 30 -30.92 15.16 7.94
N ASP A 31 -30.57 13.92 7.57
CA ASP A 31 -30.38 12.81 8.51
C ASP A 31 -29.00 12.79 9.17
N ILE A 32 -28.02 13.53 8.62
CA ILE A 32 -26.68 13.65 9.19
C ILE A 32 -26.73 14.83 10.17
N THR A 33 -27.07 14.56 11.43
CA THR A 33 -27.28 15.61 12.43
C THR A 33 -25.99 16.14 13.04
N PHE A 34 -24.86 15.43 12.89
CA PHE A 34 -23.62 15.76 13.60
C PHE A 34 -22.38 15.41 12.77
N ASP A 35 -21.50 16.40 12.58
CA ASP A 35 -20.13 16.20 12.11
C ASP A 35 -19.18 16.66 13.22
N PRO A 36 -18.58 15.74 14.01
CA PRO A 36 -17.78 16.09 15.20
C PRO A 36 -16.52 16.94 14.93
N GLY A 37 -16.23 17.25 13.66
CA GLY A 37 -15.01 17.91 13.22
C GLY A 37 -15.23 19.24 12.50
N MET A 38 -16.44 19.82 12.51
CA MET A 38 -16.68 21.13 11.91
C MET A 38 -16.77 22.21 13.00
N LYS A 39 -15.60 22.55 13.53
CA LYS A 39 -15.40 23.81 14.24
C LYS A 39 -15.12 24.89 13.19
N ASP A 40 -15.62 26.10 13.41
CA ASP A 40 -15.13 27.27 12.67
C ASP A 40 -13.67 27.58 13.06
N ASP A 41 -13.06 28.57 12.41
CA ASP A 41 -11.68 29.00 12.70
C ASP A 41 -11.50 29.48 14.16
N ASP A 42 -12.61 29.72 14.86
CA ASP A 42 -12.70 30.17 16.25
C ASP A 42 -13.06 29.04 17.24
N GLY A 43 -13.23 27.79 16.77
CA GLY A 43 -13.45 26.63 17.62
C GLY A 43 -14.92 26.34 18.00
N ASN A 44 -15.88 27.11 17.49
CA ASN A 44 -17.30 26.99 17.82
C ASN A 44 -18.03 25.91 16.99
N GLU A 45 -19.07 25.32 17.58
CA GLU A 45 -19.94 24.35 16.92
C GLU A 45 -20.89 25.07 15.94
N ALA A 46 -20.59 25.01 14.65
CA ALA A 46 -21.41 25.66 13.63
C ALA A 46 -22.63 24.77 13.24
N PRO A 47 -23.88 25.23 13.43
CA PRO A 47 -25.04 24.48 13.00
C PRO A 47 -25.24 24.61 11.48
N ARG A 48 -25.27 23.45 10.80
CA ARG A 48 -25.54 23.25 9.36
C ARG A 48 -24.53 23.89 8.39
N PRO A 49 -24.25 23.25 7.23
CA PRO A 49 -23.25 23.75 6.28
C PRO A 49 -23.68 25.09 5.64
N TYR A 50 -23.03 26.19 6.03
CA TYR A 50 -23.31 27.56 5.57
C TYR A 50 -22.53 27.98 4.30
N SER A 51 -21.52 27.19 3.87
CA SER A 51 -20.74 27.48 2.66
C SER A 51 -20.89 26.41 1.58
N LYS A 52 -20.78 26.82 0.31
CA LYS A 52 -20.88 25.93 -0.88
C LYS A 52 -19.88 24.76 -0.82
N ASN A 53 -18.70 24.99 -0.24
CA ASN A 53 -17.67 23.95 -0.07
C ASN A 53 -18.04 22.94 1.02
N MET A 54 -18.63 23.40 2.13
CA MET A 54 -19.11 22.53 3.21
C MET A 54 -20.30 21.69 2.75
N MET A 55 -21.22 22.29 1.99
CA MET A 55 -22.34 21.58 1.36
C MET A 55 -21.87 20.46 0.42
N ARG A 56 -20.85 20.72 -0.42
CA ARG A 56 -20.23 19.70 -1.28
C ARG A 56 -19.60 18.57 -0.48
N LYS A 57 -18.91 18.86 0.63
CA LYS A 57 -18.34 17.83 1.53
C LYS A 57 -19.46 16.95 2.13
N TRP A 58 -20.55 17.56 2.58
CA TRP A 58 -21.71 16.86 3.14
C TRP A 58 -22.42 15.98 2.12
N LEU A 59 -22.70 16.49 0.92
CA LEU A 59 -23.30 15.68 -0.15
C LEU A 59 -22.44 14.47 -0.53
N ARG A 60 -21.11 14.60 -0.52
CA ARG A 60 -20.20 13.46 -0.70
C ARG A 60 -20.33 12.44 0.43
N LYS A 61 -20.46 12.89 1.68
CA LYS A 61 -20.66 12.03 2.87
C LYS A 61 -21.98 11.27 2.79
N VAL A 62 -23.08 11.95 2.45
CA VAL A 62 -24.41 11.33 2.23
C VAL A 62 -24.33 10.27 1.12
N LYS A 63 -23.77 10.63 -0.04
CA LYS A 63 -23.60 9.71 -1.17
C LYS A 63 -22.73 8.51 -0.79
N TRP A 64 -21.67 8.75 -0.01
CA TRP A 64 -20.81 7.68 0.50
C TRP A 64 -21.57 6.75 1.44
N GLU A 65 -22.25 7.26 2.48
CA GLU A 65 -22.96 6.41 3.44
C GLU A 65 -24.07 5.60 2.77
N ASN A 66 -24.81 6.18 1.83
CA ASN A 66 -25.81 5.45 1.03
C ASN A 66 -25.18 4.37 0.13
N GLY A 67 -24.05 4.68 -0.53
CA GLY A 67 -23.40 3.75 -1.47
C GLY A 67 -22.48 2.72 -0.80
N LYS A 68 -22.09 2.92 0.46
CA LYS A 68 -21.10 2.10 1.18
C LYS A 68 -21.58 0.68 1.41
N ALA A 69 -22.86 0.47 1.71
CA ALA A 69 -23.44 -0.86 1.89
C ALA A 69 -23.37 -1.68 0.59
N GLU A 70 -23.80 -1.07 -0.52
CA GLU A 70 -23.75 -1.68 -1.84
C GLU A 70 -22.31 -1.93 -2.32
N LYS A 71 -21.43 -0.94 -2.15
CA LYS A 71 -20.00 -1.07 -2.46
C LYS A 71 -19.36 -2.23 -1.68
N ARG A 72 -19.63 -2.34 -0.37
CA ARG A 72 -19.17 -3.47 0.46
C ARG A 72 -19.73 -4.81 -0.01
N ARG A 73 -20.99 -4.86 -0.47
CA ARG A 73 -21.60 -6.08 -1.04
C ARG A 73 -20.90 -6.49 -2.34
N LYS A 74 -20.66 -5.54 -3.26
CA LYS A 74 -19.95 -5.78 -4.52
C LYS A 74 -18.50 -6.22 -4.28
N GLU A 75 -17.78 -5.57 -3.37
CA GLU A 75 -16.41 -5.95 -2.98
C GLU A 75 -16.36 -7.35 -2.36
N LYS A 76 -17.32 -7.72 -1.51
CA LYS A 76 -17.43 -9.08 -0.95
C LYS A 76 -17.70 -10.13 -2.02
N ALA A 77 -18.61 -9.86 -2.96
CA ALA A 77 -18.91 -10.75 -4.07
C ALA A 77 -17.67 -10.98 -4.97
N GLN A 78 -17.00 -9.89 -5.36
CA GLN A 78 -15.75 -9.98 -6.13
C GLN A 78 -14.63 -10.69 -5.37
N ALA A 79 -14.52 -10.51 -4.06
CA ALA A 79 -13.53 -11.22 -3.25
C ALA A 79 -13.84 -12.72 -3.13
N LYS A 80 -15.12 -13.11 -3.08
CA LYS A 80 -15.55 -14.52 -3.11
C LYS A 80 -15.22 -15.13 -4.47
N GLU A 81 -15.50 -14.41 -5.55
CA GLU A 81 -15.21 -14.84 -6.92
C GLU A 81 -13.71 -14.99 -7.17
N ARG A 82 -12.88 -14.01 -6.77
CA ARG A 82 -11.41 -14.11 -6.83
C ARG A 82 -10.88 -15.33 -6.09
N LYS A 83 -11.45 -15.67 -4.94
CA LYS A 83 -11.07 -16.87 -4.18
C LYS A 83 -11.52 -18.16 -4.85
N ARG A 84 -12.71 -18.17 -5.48
CA ARG A 84 -13.21 -19.30 -6.25
C ARG A 84 -12.29 -19.59 -7.44
N ARG A 85 -12.04 -18.56 -8.25
CA ARG A 85 -11.14 -18.62 -9.41
C ARG A 85 -9.73 -19.08 -9.03
N ALA A 86 -9.14 -18.54 -7.97
CA ALA A 86 -7.81 -18.99 -7.54
C ALA A 86 -7.77 -20.45 -7.06
N ARG A 87 -8.87 -20.98 -6.50
CA ARG A 87 -8.97 -22.41 -6.15
C ARG A 87 -9.06 -23.28 -7.40
N GLU A 88 -9.84 -22.86 -8.40
CA GLU A 88 -9.96 -23.53 -9.70
C GLU A 88 -8.63 -23.53 -10.45
N GLU A 89 -7.89 -22.41 -10.42
CA GLU A 89 -6.55 -22.26 -11.01
C GLU A 89 -5.43 -22.87 -10.16
N ASN A 90 -5.76 -23.54 -9.03
CA ASN A 90 -4.81 -24.07 -8.05
C ASN A 90 -3.69 -23.07 -7.66
N ARG A 91 -4.06 -21.79 -7.62
CA ARG A 91 -3.16 -20.67 -7.36
C ARG A 91 -3.19 -20.35 -5.87
N ASP A 92 -2.04 -20.43 -5.22
CA ASP A 92 -1.92 -20.04 -3.81
C ASP A 92 -2.15 -18.51 -3.67
N LEU A 93 -3.20 -18.15 -2.93
CA LEU A 93 -3.50 -16.76 -2.57
C LEU A 93 -2.78 -16.32 -1.29
N GLY A 94 -2.03 -17.22 -0.66
CA GLY A 94 -1.36 -17.01 0.60
C GLY A 94 -2.32 -16.97 1.80
N PRO A 95 -1.76 -16.90 3.02
CA PRO A 95 -2.55 -16.89 4.25
C PRO A 95 -3.42 -15.62 4.36
N SER A 96 -4.67 -15.79 4.79
CA SER A 96 -5.59 -14.67 5.06
C SER A 96 -5.01 -13.70 6.10
N ARG A 97 -5.34 -12.41 6.01
CA ARG A 97 -5.01 -11.40 7.04
C ARG A 97 -5.42 -11.84 8.46
N LYS A 98 -6.52 -12.60 8.60
CA LYS A 98 -6.94 -13.20 9.88
C LYS A 98 -6.02 -14.35 10.33
N ALA A 99 -5.56 -15.17 9.39
CA ALA A 99 -4.60 -16.24 9.67
C ALA A 99 -3.24 -15.66 10.07
N LEU A 100 -2.77 -14.61 9.38
CA LEU A 100 -1.54 -13.90 9.72
C LEU A 100 -1.57 -13.27 11.13
N LYS A 101 -2.74 -12.78 11.57
CA LYS A 101 -2.94 -12.30 12.96
C LYS A 101 -2.90 -13.42 14.00
N LYS A 102 -3.19 -14.66 13.63
CA LYS A 102 -3.19 -15.84 14.50
C LYS A 102 -1.89 -16.64 14.45
N MET A 103 -0.97 -16.33 13.54
CA MET A 103 0.36 -16.95 13.49
C MET A 103 1.18 -16.47 14.69
N LYS A 104 0.94 -17.09 15.84
CA LYS A 104 1.60 -16.87 17.12
C LYS A 104 2.92 -17.63 17.27
N LYS A 105 3.21 -18.56 16.35
CA LYS A 105 4.48 -19.30 16.37
C LYS A 105 5.59 -18.37 15.90
N GLU A 106 6.51 -18.06 16.81
CA GLU A 106 7.83 -17.56 16.49
C GLU A 106 8.48 -18.57 15.55
N LYS A 107 8.71 -18.14 14.31
CA LYS A 107 9.51 -18.93 13.38
C LYS A 107 10.96 -18.76 13.80
N PRO A 108 11.83 -19.76 13.61
CA PRO A 108 13.26 -19.55 13.77
C PRO A 108 13.69 -18.38 12.87
N LYS A 109 14.39 -17.41 13.45
CA LYS A 109 14.94 -16.27 12.73
C LYS A 109 16.22 -16.69 11.99
N SER A 110 16.51 -16.07 10.85
CA SER A 110 17.80 -16.27 10.18
C SER A 110 18.96 -15.71 11.01
N GLY A 111 20.17 -16.21 10.74
CA GLY A 111 21.40 -15.57 11.21
C GLY A 111 21.63 -14.16 10.64
N ILE A 112 20.88 -13.76 9.60
CA ILE A 112 20.91 -12.42 9.03
C ILE A 112 19.99 -11.47 9.82
N GLY A 113 20.48 -10.27 10.09
CA GLY A 113 19.72 -9.16 10.67
C GLY A 113 19.58 -7.97 9.70
N ILE A 114 18.50 -7.20 9.87
CA ILE A 114 18.28 -5.92 9.20
C ILE A 114 18.09 -4.85 10.26
N ILE A 115 18.78 -3.72 10.10
CA ILE A 115 18.65 -2.53 10.95
C ILE A 115 18.13 -1.38 10.10
N ILE A 116 17.09 -0.69 10.58
CA ILE A 116 16.67 0.59 10.02
C ILE A 116 17.23 1.72 10.89
N ASP A 117 18.12 2.50 10.31
CA ASP A 117 18.79 3.63 10.95
C ASP A 117 17.93 4.89 10.87
N LEU A 118 17.38 5.35 12.00
CA LEU A 118 16.52 6.53 12.09
C LEU A 118 17.25 7.80 12.58
N SER A 119 18.58 7.84 12.52
CA SER A 119 19.38 9.01 12.92
C SER A 119 19.10 10.30 12.10
N PHE A 120 18.36 10.17 10.98
CA PHE A 120 18.04 11.25 10.05
C PHE A 120 16.75 12.00 10.34
N GLU A 121 16.17 11.88 11.54
CA GLU A 121 14.90 12.52 11.90
C GLU A 121 14.88 14.03 11.60
N HIS A 122 15.98 14.73 11.88
CA HIS A 122 16.15 16.17 11.68
C HIS A 122 16.18 16.59 10.20
N LEU A 123 16.42 15.66 9.28
CA LEU A 123 16.42 15.91 7.83
C LEU A 123 15.03 15.74 7.20
N MET A 124 14.03 15.27 7.97
CA MET A 124 12.72 14.93 7.46
C MET A 124 11.62 15.81 8.06
N ILE A 125 10.75 16.32 7.19
CA ILE A 125 9.47 16.87 7.62
C ILE A 125 8.53 15.75 8.06
N GLU A 126 7.49 16.10 8.82
CA GLU A 126 6.50 15.15 9.36
C GLU A 126 5.91 14.21 8.28
N LYS A 127 5.63 14.76 7.09
CA LYS A 127 5.10 14.00 5.94
C LYS A 127 6.05 12.89 5.47
N ASP A 128 7.35 13.13 5.51
CA ASP A 128 8.37 12.18 5.06
C ASP A 128 8.64 11.12 6.11
N ARG A 129 8.64 11.52 7.38
CA ARG A 129 8.65 10.60 8.53
C ARG A 129 7.51 9.57 8.47
N TYR A 130 6.29 10.00 8.13
CA TYR A 130 5.17 9.06 7.90
C TYR A 130 5.40 8.12 6.70
N LYS A 131 6.16 8.52 5.67
CA LYS A 131 6.51 7.64 4.56
C LYS A 131 7.49 6.56 5.01
N VAL A 132 8.52 6.94 5.79
CA VAL A 132 9.47 5.98 6.40
C VAL A 132 8.74 4.96 7.26
N ILE A 133 7.84 5.40 8.15
CA ILE A 133 7.06 4.49 9.00
C ILE A 133 6.20 3.52 8.17
N LYS A 134 5.59 3.98 7.06
CA LYS A 134 4.85 3.10 6.14
C LYS A 134 5.76 2.08 5.46
N GLN A 135 7.01 2.44 5.14
CA GLN A 135 8.00 1.51 4.59
C GLN A 135 8.41 0.47 5.65
N ILE A 136 8.67 0.87 6.89
CA ILE A 136 8.95 -0.04 8.02
C ILE A 136 7.80 -1.04 8.20
N LEU A 137 6.55 -0.55 8.25
CA LEU A 137 5.34 -1.37 8.32
C LEU A 137 5.24 -2.39 7.19
N ARG A 138 5.63 -1.98 5.97
CA ARG A 138 5.63 -2.83 4.78
C ARG A 138 6.70 -3.91 4.91
N SER A 139 7.92 -3.54 5.29
CA SER A 139 9.04 -4.46 5.51
C SER A 139 8.71 -5.47 6.60
N TYR A 140 8.22 -5.03 7.75
CA TYR A 140 7.79 -5.90 8.85
C TYR A 140 6.71 -6.90 8.40
N SER A 141 5.72 -6.40 7.66
CA SER A 141 4.66 -7.24 7.11
C SER A 141 5.19 -8.31 6.16
N ILE A 142 6.20 -8.00 5.35
CA ILE A 142 6.87 -8.96 4.45
C ILE A 142 7.68 -9.97 5.28
N ASN A 143 8.47 -9.49 6.25
CA ASN A 143 9.29 -10.32 7.11
C ASN A 143 8.46 -11.38 7.86
N ARG A 144 7.35 -10.96 8.48
CA ARG A 144 6.41 -11.87 9.16
C ARG A 144 5.81 -12.95 8.25
N ARG A 145 5.70 -12.67 6.95
CA ARG A 145 5.22 -13.62 5.95
C ARG A 145 6.32 -14.48 5.34
N SER A 146 7.59 -14.12 5.53
CA SER A 146 8.73 -14.90 5.02
C SER A 146 8.73 -16.32 5.58
N LYS A 147 9.27 -17.26 4.81
CA LYS A 147 9.50 -18.64 5.27
C LYS A 147 10.51 -18.63 6.43
N ILE A 148 11.57 -17.85 6.28
CA ILE A 148 12.63 -17.63 7.26
C ILE A 148 12.69 -16.12 7.51
N PRO A 149 12.11 -15.61 8.62
CA PRO A 149 12.18 -14.21 8.96
C PRO A 149 13.59 -13.79 9.37
N VAL A 150 13.99 -12.57 9.05
CA VAL A 150 15.22 -11.96 9.55
C VAL A 150 15.02 -11.35 10.92
N GLN A 151 16.12 -11.16 11.66
CA GLN A 151 16.12 -10.31 12.84
C GLN A 151 15.90 -8.86 12.38
N PHE A 152 14.99 -8.13 13.02
CA PHE A 152 14.57 -6.81 12.56
C PHE A 152 14.75 -5.82 13.71
N HIS A 153 15.66 -4.88 13.54
CA HIS A 153 15.97 -3.84 14.51
C HIS A 153 15.67 -2.45 13.93
N ILE A 154 15.35 -1.52 14.81
CA ILE A 154 15.27 -0.09 14.53
C ILE A 154 16.20 0.59 15.53
N SER A 155 17.14 1.38 15.03
CA SER A 155 18.12 2.11 15.84
C SER A 155 17.91 3.62 15.75
N SER A 156 18.51 4.36 16.69
CA SER A 156 18.42 5.82 16.75
C SER A 156 16.97 6.33 16.75
N LEU A 157 16.07 5.62 17.44
CA LEU A 157 14.66 5.97 17.48
C LEU A 157 14.43 7.21 18.36
N GLY A 158 14.33 8.37 17.71
CA GLY A 158 13.98 9.63 18.36
C GLY A 158 12.55 9.69 18.90
N GLU A 159 12.31 10.58 19.87
CA GLU A 159 11.01 10.73 20.52
C GLU A 159 9.89 11.10 19.54
N THR A 160 10.16 11.95 18.56
CA THR A 160 9.13 12.37 17.58
C THR A 160 8.72 11.19 16.70
N THR A 161 9.68 10.44 16.17
CA THR A 161 9.40 9.27 15.32
C THR A 161 8.73 8.16 16.14
N LYS A 162 9.13 7.96 17.40
CA LYS A 162 8.46 7.06 18.36
C LYS A 162 7.00 7.47 18.57
N GLY A 163 6.74 8.77 18.72
CA GLY A 163 5.40 9.34 18.84
C GLY A 163 4.52 9.04 17.63
N ASP A 164 5.03 9.15 16.42
CA ASP A 164 4.28 8.78 15.21
C ASP A 164 4.02 7.29 15.11
N LEU A 165 5.04 6.48 15.44
CA LEU A 165 4.95 5.03 15.37
C LEU A 165 3.89 4.49 16.33
N SER A 166 3.75 5.13 17.49
CA SER A 166 2.75 4.77 18.52
C SER A 166 1.30 4.85 18.03
N ARG A 167 1.03 5.64 16.99
CA ARG A 167 -0.30 5.78 16.38
C ARG A 167 -0.73 4.51 15.64
N HIS A 168 0.18 3.57 15.41
CA HIS A 168 -0.12 2.30 14.77
C HIS A 168 -0.48 1.23 15.82
N ASN A 169 -1.73 0.77 15.78
CA ASN A 169 -2.25 -0.21 16.74
C ASN A 169 -1.35 -1.43 16.86
N GLY A 170 -0.89 -1.68 18.09
CA GLY A 170 -0.12 -2.86 18.46
C GLY A 170 1.32 -2.86 17.98
N TYR A 171 1.92 -1.69 17.70
CA TYR A 171 3.35 -1.58 17.36
C TYR A 171 4.25 -2.20 18.44
N GLU A 172 3.89 -2.05 19.72
CA GLU A 172 4.57 -2.66 20.88
C GLU A 172 4.62 -4.19 20.83
N ASN A 173 3.67 -4.81 20.11
CA ASN A 173 3.59 -6.26 19.96
C ASN A 173 4.20 -6.75 18.63
N TRP A 174 4.89 -5.87 17.90
CA TRP A 174 5.60 -6.29 16.70
C TRP A 174 6.89 -6.98 17.10
N ASP A 175 7.21 -8.05 16.37
CA ASP A 175 8.49 -8.75 16.47
C ASP A 175 9.58 -7.92 15.77
N ILE A 176 9.89 -6.77 16.39
CA ILE A 176 10.90 -5.79 16.01
C ILE A 176 11.56 -5.33 17.31
N GLU A 177 12.87 -5.22 17.32
CA GLU A 177 13.60 -4.64 18.44
C GLU A 177 13.81 -3.14 18.21
N TYR A 178 13.33 -2.34 19.15
CA TYR A 178 13.41 -0.88 19.09
C TYR A 178 14.52 -0.40 20.01
N HIS A 179 15.42 0.43 19.48
CA HIS A 179 16.56 0.97 20.21
C HIS A 179 16.63 2.49 20.05
N GLU A 180 16.85 3.19 21.15
CA GLU A 180 17.06 4.65 21.16
C GLU A 180 18.51 4.99 20.78
N GLN A 181 19.44 4.09 21.08
CA GLN A 181 20.87 4.18 20.80
C GLN A 181 21.18 3.96 19.31
N PRO A 182 22.30 4.50 18.81
CA PRO A 182 22.79 4.19 17.47
C PRO A 182 23.23 2.73 17.34
N TYR A 183 23.10 2.18 16.14
CA TYR A 183 23.47 0.78 15.85
C TYR A 183 24.95 0.47 16.12
N THR A 184 25.81 1.47 16.07
CA THR A 184 27.25 1.36 16.36
C THR A 184 27.56 1.05 17.83
N GLU A 185 26.66 1.39 18.76
CA GLU A 185 26.80 1.07 20.18
C GLU A 185 26.16 -0.27 20.56
N LEU A 186 25.26 -0.77 19.70
CA LEU A 186 24.45 -1.96 19.97
C LEU A 186 25.08 -3.24 19.43
N PHE A 187 25.82 -3.14 18.32
CA PHE A 187 26.32 -4.29 17.58
C PHE A 187 27.82 -4.18 17.29
N PRO A 188 28.56 -5.31 17.27
CA PRO A 188 29.96 -5.32 16.88
C PRO A 188 30.15 -4.83 15.45
N LYS A 189 31.18 -4.01 15.25
CA LYS A 189 31.45 -3.31 13.99
C LYS A 189 31.69 -4.28 12.82
N GLU A 190 32.39 -5.37 13.10
CA GLU A 190 32.72 -6.45 12.17
C GLU A 190 31.47 -7.13 11.57
N ASN A 191 30.36 -7.12 12.32
CA ASN A 191 29.10 -7.73 11.91
C ASN A 191 28.19 -6.76 11.15
N LEU A 192 28.59 -5.50 10.96
CA LEU A 192 27.76 -4.48 10.32
C LEU A 192 28.15 -4.27 8.86
N VAL A 193 27.14 -4.18 8.00
CA VAL A 193 27.28 -3.75 6.60
C VAL A 193 26.22 -2.69 6.29
N TYR A 194 26.64 -1.48 5.95
CA TYR A 194 25.73 -0.41 5.54
C TYR A 194 25.37 -0.54 4.06
N LEU A 195 24.08 -0.73 3.76
CA LEU A 195 23.58 -0.78 2.39
C LEU A 195 23.35 0.63 1.86
N THR A 196 24.10 1.00 0.81
CA THR A 196 24.06 2.34 0.22
C THR A 196 24.33 2.28 -1.28
N SER A 197 23.61 3.07 -2.07
CA SER A 197 23.69 3.06 -3.54
C SER A 197 25.03 3.53 -4.09
N GLU A 198 25.71 4.42 -3.37
CA GLU A 198 26.96 5.04 -3.79
C GLU A 198 28.20 4.21 -3.46
N SER A 199 28.03 3.03 -2.84
CA SER A 199 29.17 2.17 -2.53
C SER A 199 29.80 1.58 -3.79
N GLU A 200 31.12 1.58 -3.82
CA GLU A 200 31.96 0.88 -4.79
C GLU A 200 31.89 -0.66 -4.69
N ASN A 201 31.46 -1.19 -3.55
CA ASN A 201 31.36 -2.63 -3.31
C ASN A 201 29.95 -3.12 -3.67
N VAL A 202 29.85 -4.15 -4.50
CA VAL A 202 28.56 -4.77 -4.84
C VAL A 202 28.33 -6.00 -3.96
N ILE A 203 27.18 -6.09 -3.29
CA ILE A 203 26.85 -7.28 -2.51
C ILE A 203 26.43 -8.43 -3.43
N GLU A 204 27.12 -9.57 -3.31
CA GLU A 204 26.81 -10.77 -4.10
C GLU A 204 25.89 -11.73 -3.33
N SER A 205 26.08 -11.84 -2.02
CA SER A 205 25.30 -12.71 -1.13
C SER A 205 25.19 -12.12 0.27
N PHE A 206 24.19 -12.58 1.03
CA PHE A 206 24.00 -12.19 2.42
C PHE A 206 24.67 -13.21 3.34
N GLU A 207 25.52 -12.73 4.23
CA GLU A 207 26.32 -13.50 5.18
C GLU A 207 25.52 -13.81 6.46
N GLU A 208 25.67 -15.03 6.98
CA GLU A 208 25.14 -15.35 8.31
C GLU A 208 25.85 -14.52 9.40
N ASN A 209 25.17 -14.29 10.53
CA ASN A 209 25.65 -13.49 11.66
C ASN A 209 26.03 -12.05 11.30
N THR A 210 25.50 -11.53 10.19
CA THR A 210 25.74 -10.16 9.71
C THR A 210 24.44 -9.36 9.75
N LEU A 211 24.56 -8.10 10.17
CA LEU A 211 23.48 -7.12 10.25
C LEU A 211 23.64 -6.07 9.15
N TYR A 212 22.61 -5.95 8.32
CA TYR A 212 22.58 -5.03 7.19
C TYR A 212 21.81 -3.76 7.56
N VAL A 213 22.50 -2.62 7.55
CA VAL A 213 21.94 -1.32 7.92
C VAL A 213 21.34 -0.65 6.68
N ILE A 214 20.14 -0.10 6.81
CA ILE A 214 19.46 0.68 5.79
C ILE A 214 19.11 2.04 6.39
N GLY A 215 19.49 3.12 5.70
CA GLY A 215 19.10 4.47 6.08
C GLY A 215 17.59 4.66 6.02
N GLY A 216 16.96 4.92 7.16
CA GLY A 216 15.53 5.20 7.29
C GLY A 216 15.20 6.65 6.92
N LEU A 217 15.56 7.03 5.70
CA LEU A 217 15.47 8.40 5.19
C LEU A 217 14.59 8.45 3.94
N VAL A 218 13.71 9.45 3.88
CA VAL A 218 13.02 9.86 2.65
C VAL A 218 13.37 11.31 2.37
N ASP A 219 14.34 11.50 1.49
CA ASP A 219 14.92 12.81 1.16
C ASP A 219 14.66 13.24 -0.29
N HIS A 220 13.96 12.42 -1.07
CA HIS A 220 13.81 12.64 -2.52
C HIS A 220 15.17 12.79 -3.26
N ASN A 221 16.21 12.11 -2.77
CA ASN A 221 17.58 12.14 -3.30
C ASN A 221 18.26 13.52 -3.21
N GLN A 222 17.91 14.31 -2.19
CA GLN A 222 18.55 15.59 -1.89
C GLN A 222 19.92 15.40 -1.21
N HIS A 223 20.10 14.33 -0.44
CA HIS A 223 21.29 14.02 0.34
C HIS A 223 22.05 12.81 -0.27
N LYS A 224 22.43 12.94 -1.55
CA LYS A 224 23.21 11.91 -2.26
C LYS A 224 24.48 11.54 -1.51
N GLY A 225 24.71 10.25 -1.34
CA GLY A 225 25.92 9.72 -0.71
C GLY A 225 25.99 9.88 0.81
N LEU A 226 24.98 10.44 1.48
CA LEU A 226 25.00 10.64 2.94
C LEU A 226 25.27 9.34 3.71
N CYS A 227 24.53 8.28 3.39
CA CYS A 227 24.70 6.97 4.03
C CYS A 227 26.07 6.35 3.75
N HIS A 228 26.62 6.56 2.55
CA HIS A 228 27.96 6.08 2.18
C HIS A 228 29.04 6.82 2.96
N GLN A 229 28.97 8.15 3.01
CA GLN A 229 29.88 8.97 3.80
C GLN A 229 29.88 8.55 5.27
N ILE A 230 28.70 8.38 5.87
CA ILE A 230 28.57 7.93 7.27
C ILE A 230 29.23 6.57 7.48
N ALA A 231 29.00 5.61 6.59
CA ALA A 231 29.60 4.29 6.71
C ALA A 231 31.13 4.34 6.62
N VAL A 232 31.68 5.14 5.71
CA VAL A 232 33.13 5.35 5.54
C VAL A 232 33.73 6.02 6.78
N GLU A 233 33.13 7.11 7.26
CA GLU A 233 33.58 7.84 8.44
C GLU A 233 33.57 6.98 9.70
N GLN A 234 32.54 6.15 9.85
CA GLN A 234 32.46 5.18 10.94
C GLN A 234 33.38 3.99 10.70
N GLY A 235 33.92 3.79 9.50
CA GLY A 235 34.79 2.68 9.10
C GLY A 235 34.08 1.32 9.11
N ILE A 236 32.78 1.30 8.80
CA ILE A 236 31.94 0.09 8.72
C ILE A 236 31.94 -0.40 7.28
N ARG A 237 31.83 -1.72 7.07
CA ARG A 237 31.67 -2.28 5.73
C ARG A 237 30.45 -1.65 5.06
N HIS A 238 30.52 -1.35 3.78
CA HIS A 238 29.38 -0.83 3.02
C HIS A 238 29.31 -1.49 1.66
N ALA A 239 28.10 -1.65 1.14
CA ALA A 239 27.86 -2.26 -0.16
C ALA A 239 26.57 -1.75 -0.81
N GLN A 240 26.54 -1.73 -2.13
CA GLN A 240 25.33 -1.49 -2.92
C GLN A 240 24.66 -2.81 -3.32
N LEU A 241 23.35 -2.77 -3.54
CA LEU A 241 22.60 -3.91 -4.08
C LEU A 241 22.94 -4.12 -5.57
N PRO A 242 22.95 -5.36 -6.08
CA PRO A 242 23.28 -5.69 -7.47
C PRO A 242 22.11 -5.36 -8.42
N LEU A 243 21.75 -4.08 -8.52
CA LEU A 243 20.55 -3.61 -9.24
C LEU A 243 20.81 -3.22 -10.69
N ASP A 244 22.07 -2.95 -11.07
CA ASP A 244 22.41 -2.53 -12.43
C ASP A 244 22.03 -3.59 -13.48
N ASN A 245 22.22 -4.87 -13.15
CA ASN A 245 21.81 -5.99 -14.00
C ASN A 245 20.28 -6.04 -14.24
N VAL A 246 19.49 -5.57 -13.27
CA VAL A 246 18.01 -5.55 -13.36
C VAL A 246 17.51 -4.29 -14.09
N ARG A 247 18.29 -3.20 -14.06
CA ARG A 247 17.93 -1.95 -14.72
C ARG A 247 18.08 -2.08 -16.25
N ASN A 248 19.15 -2.69 -16.72
CA ASN A 248 19.39 -2.94 -18.14
C ASN A 248 18.31 -3.87 -18.74
N SER A 249 17.96 -4.96 -18.05
CA SER A 249 16.90 -5.88 -18.52
C SER A 249 15.50 -5.25 -18.58
N ARG A 250 15.22 -4.20 -17.80
CA ARG A 250 13.95 -3.44 -17.89
C ARG A 250 13.95 -2.40 -19.00
N GLU A 251 15.11 -1.85 -19.34
CA GLU A 251 15.26 -0.97 -20.50
C GLU A 251 15.15 -1.76 -21.81
N ASP A 252 15.74 -2.95 -21.88
CA ASP A 252 15.60 -3.86 -23.02
C ASP A 252 14.14 -4.32 -23.19
N ASN A 253 13.48 -4.77 -22.12
CA ASN A 253 12.05 -5.11 -22.18
C ASN A 253 11.14 -3.91 -22.55
N ARG A 254 11.56 -2.67 -22.26
CA ARG A 254 10.83 -1.46 -22.70
C ARG A 254 11.10 -1.13 -24.17
N ARG A 255 12.33 -1.34 -24.65
CA ARG A 255 12.66 -1.18 -26.08
C ARG A 255 11.93 -2.22 -26.92
N ASP A 256 11.89 -3.47 -26.48
CA ASP A 256 11.16 -4.55 -27.14
C ASP A 256 9.64 -4.32 -27.14
N ALA A 257 9.08 -3.78 -26.04
CA ALA A 257 7.66 -3.41 -25.98
C ALA A 257 7.30 -2.19 -26.85
N VAL A 258 8.26 -1.33 -27.18
CA VAL A 258 8.05 -0.20 -28.10
C VAL A 258 8.29 -0.62 -29.56
N ALA A 259 9.23 -1.55 -29.81
CA ALA A 259 9.48 -2.13 -31.13
C ALA A 259 8.33 -3.03 -31.59
N GLY A 260 7.68 -3.77 -30.67
CA GLY A 260 6.52 -4.61 -30.98
C GLY A 260 5.24 -3.87 -31.37
N CYS A 261 5.20 -2.54 -31.26
CA CYS A 261 4.06 -1.71 -31.68
C CYS A 261 4.27 -1.05 -33.06
N ALA A 262 5.41 -1.25 -33.72
CA ALA A 262 5.76 -0.58 -34.97
C ALA A 262 5.63 -1.46 -36.23
N ASP A 263 5.32 -2.76 -36.10
CA ASP A 263 5.33 -3.72 -37.22
C ASP A 263 3.94 -4.24 -37.66
N GLU A 264 2.84 -3.64 -37.19
CA GLU A 264 1.50 -3.86 -37.74
C GLU A 264 1.02 -2.61 -38.50
N GLY A 265 1.63 -2.34 -39.66
CA GLY A 265 1.25 -1.15 -40.42
C GLY A 265 1.92 -0.97 -41.78
N ALA A 266 2.24 -2.03 -42.52
CA ALA A 266 2.71 -1.89 -43.91
C ALA A 266 2.48 -3.16 -44.73
N ALA A 267 1.23 -3.40 -45.13
CA ALA A 267 0.91 -4.29 -46.25
C ALA A 267 -0.44 -3.91 -46.88
N CYS A 268 -0.42 -2.90 -47.75
CA CYS A 268 -1.41 -2.75 -48.82
C CYS A 268 -0.62 -2.52 -50.11
N GLU A 269 -0.43 -3.61 -50.85
CA GLU A 269 0.21 -3.64 -52.16
C GLU A 269 -0.59 -2.85 -53.20
N GLU A 270 0.17 -2.17 -54.06
CA GLU A 270 -0.25 -1.58 -55.31
C GLU A 270 -0.71 -2.64 -56.32
N GLY A 271 -1.59 -2.26 -57.25
CA GLY A 271 -1.66 -2.92 -58.55
C GLY A 271 -3.02 -2.90 -59.25
N SER A 272 -3.24 -1.90 -60.11
CA SER A 272 -3.29 -2.14 -61.57
C SER A 272 -3.87 -0.95 -62.32
N ALA A 273 -3.06 -0.44 -63.26
CA ALA A 273 -3.46 0.39 -64.37
C ALA A 273 -3.07 -0.34 -65.67
N GLY A 274 -3.92 -0.24 -66.69
CA GLY A 274 -3.75 -0.79 -68.06
C GLY A 274 -4.61 -2.03 -68.27
N VAL A 275 -5.59 -2.05 -69.18
CA VAL A 275 -5.64 -1.49 -70.55
C VAL A 275 -7.02 -0.90 -70.85
#